data_AF-A0A8S3XPM3-F1
#
_entry.id   AF-A0A8S3XPM3-F1
#
_cell.length_a   1.000
_cell.length_b   1.000
_cell.length_c   1.000
_cell.angle_alpha   90.00
_cell.angle_beta   90.00
_cell.angle_gamma   90.00
#
_symmetry.space_group_name_H-M   'P 1'
#
loop_
_entity.id
_entity.type
_entity.pdbx_description
1 polymer ?
#
loop_
_entity_poly.entity_id
_entity_poly.type
_entity_poly.pdbx_seq_one_letter_code
_entity_poly.pdbx_strand_id
1 'polypeptide(L)'
;MNEPQKEWTNKSIITEINDRNLMWTELQNNPEREDLREKFITKRHKIMKLIRETKNSYYKKEFDKYSGKPKKLWNLLNILTNNKFKQRCAPPKLIVNSIEVTDPHEICNIFNKFFATIGPYLADEIPIQFHVN
;
A
#
# COMPACT_ATOMS: atom_id res chain seq x y z
N MET A 1 -12.70 -1.18 19.20
CA MET A 1 -13.32 -1.24 17.87
C MET A 1 -12.62 -2.37 17.11
N ASN A 2 -13.28 -3.52 16.93
CA ASN A 2 -12.66 -4.71 16.33
C ASN A 2 -12.74 -4.58 14.80
N GLU A 3 -11.60 -4.39 14.14
CA GLU A 3 -11.45 -4.47 12.68
C GLU A 3 -12.05 -5.79 12.14
N PRO A 4 -12.52 -5.82 10.87
CA PRO A 4 -13.05 -7.03 10.27
C PRO A 4 -12.04 -8.17 10.45
N GLN A 5 -12.49 -9.24 11.11
CA GLN A 5 -11.67 -10.42 11.41
C GLN A 5 -11.02 -10.88 10.11
N LYS A 6 -9.71 -10.68 9.98
CA LYS A 6 -8.97 -11.19 8.83
C LYS A 6 -9.16 -12.71 8.84
N GLU A 7 -9.55 -13.29 7.71
CA GLU A 7 -9.98 -14.70 7.60
C GLU A 7 -8.95 -15.73 8.11
N TRP A 8 -7.68 -15.33 8.25
CA TRP A 8 -6.61 -16.14 8.86
C TRP A 8 -6.59 -16.13 10.40
N THR A 9 -7.41 -15.32 11.06
CA THR A 9 -7.37 -15.12 12.52
C THR A 9 -8.09 -16.26 13.23
N ASN A 10 -7.38 -16.98 14.11
CA ASN A 10 -7.93 -18.06 14.93
C ASN A 10 -8.18 -17.57 16.38
N LYS A 11 -9.18 -18.14 17.07
CA LYS A 11 -9.44 -17.97 18.50
C LYS A 11 -8.17 -18.07 19.36
N SER A 12 -7.29 -19.04 19.07
CA SER A 12 -6.01 -19.18 19.79
C SER A 12 -5.12 -17.94 19.69
N ILE A 13 -5.03 -17.31 18.52
CA ILE A 13 -4.25 -16.07 18.33
C ILE A 13 -4.90 -14.90 19.06
N ILE A 14 -6.24 -14.85 19.07
CA ILE A 14 -7.00 -13.82 19.78
C ILE A 14 -6.73 -13.92 21.28
N THR A 15 -6.75 -15.14 21.85
CA THR A 15 -6.41 -15.36 23.26
C THR A 15 -4.99 -14.88 23.57
N GLU A 16 -4.00 -15.27 22.77
CA GLU A 16 -2.61 -14.82 22.98
C GLU A 16 -2.45 -13.29 22.86
N ILE A 17 -3.15 -12.66 21.92
CA ILE A 17 -3.22 -11.20 21.76
C ILE A 17 -3.80 -10.54 23.01
N ASN A 18 -4.87 -11.09 23.57
CA ASN A 18 -5.54 -10.58 24.76
C ASN A 18 -4.63 -10.71 25.99
N ASP A 19 -3.97 -11.86 26.17
CA ASP A 19 -3.01 -12.07 27.26
C ASP A 19 -1.87 -11.05 27.21
N ARG A 20 -1.32 -10.79 26.01
CA ARG A 20 -0.28 -9.77 25.84
C ARG A 20 -0.82 -8.36 26.14
N ASN A 21 -2.06 -8.06 25.76
CA ASN A 21 -2.67 -6.76 26.06
C ASN A 21 -2.91 -6.57 27.56
N LEU A 22 -3.25 -7.65 28.27
CA LEU A 22 -3.34 -7.65 29.72
C LEU A 22 -1.97 -7.36 30.34
N MET A 23 -0.92 -8.09 29.93
CA MET A 23 0.46 -7.84 30.38
C MET A 23 0.95 -6.43 30.08
N TRP A 24 0.55 -5.85 28.95
CA TRP A 24 0.85 -4.45 28.62
C TRP A 24 0.22 -3.50 29.63
N THR A 25 -1.06 -3.70 29.96
CA THR A 25 -1.79 -2.91 30.96
C THR A 25 -1.12 -3.03 32.34
N GLU A 26 -0.74 -4.24 32.74
CA GLU A 26 -0.05 -4.49 34.01
C GLU A 26 1.32 -3.79 34.07
N LEU A 27 2.07 -3.79 32.96
CA LEU A 27 3.37 -3.11 32.86
C LEU A 27 3.22 -1.59 32.90
N GLN A 28 2.17 -1.02 32.31
CA GLN A 28 1.89 0.41 32.43
C GLN A 28 1.63 0.84 33.88
N ASN A 29 0.97 -0.02 34.67
CA ASN A 29 0.71 0.24 36.08
C ASN A 29 1.94 0.00 36.98
N ASN A 30 2.91 -0.81 36.53
CA ASN A 30 4.09 -1.19 37.30
C ASN A 30 5.38 -1.09 36.46
N PRO A 31 5.79 0.13 36.05
CA PRO A 31 6.88 0.30 35.08
C PRO A 31 8.26 -0.14 35.60
N GLU A 32 8.47 -0.14 36.92
CA GLU A 32 9.73 -0.52 37.57
C GLU A 32 9.99 -2.05 37.56
N ARG A 33 9.00 -2.85 37.18
CA ARG A 33 9.10 -4.33 37.15
C ARG A 33 9.81 -4.79 35.88
N GLU A 34 11.13 -4.81 35.89
CA GLU A 34 11.91 -5.27 34.72
C GLU A 34 11.60 -6.74 34.35
N ASP A 35 11.30 -7.60 35.34
CA ASP A 35 10.91 -9.00 35.09
C ASP A 35 9.61 -9.10 34.28
N LEU A 36 8.65 -8.19 34.52
CA LEU A 36 7.40 -8.11 33.78
C LEU A 36 7.64 -7.57 32.36
N ARG A 37 8.56 -6.60 32.23
CA ARG A 37 8.98 -6.04 30.94
C ARG A 37 9.61 -7.09 30.04
N GLU A 38 10.55 -7.89 30.55
CA GLU A 38 11.19 -8.98 29.80
C GLU A 38 10.18 -10.04 29.34
N LYS A 39 9.25 -10.43 30.24
CA LYS A 39 8.16 -11.37 29.92
C LYS A 39 7.26 -10.81 28.82
N PHE A 40 6.88 -9.54 28.91
CA PHE A 40 6.06 -8.88 27.88
C PHE A 40 6.77 -8.86 26.52
N ILE A 41 8.04 -8.47 26.46
CA ILE A 41 8.83 -8.45 25.22
C ILE A 41 8.88 -9.85 24.60
N THR A 42 9.15 -10.87 25.43
CA THR A 42 9.19 -12.26 24.99
C THR A 42 7.85 -12.73 24.43
N LYS A 43 6.75 -12.48 25.15
CA LYS A 43 5.38 -12.81 24.71
C LYS A 43 5.04 -12.07 23.41
N ARG A 44 5.38 -10.79 23.29
CA ARG A 44 5.20 -9.99 22.07
C ARG A 44 5.92 -10.61 20.88
N HIS A 45 7.18 -11.00 21.02
CA HIS A 45 7.94 -11.65 19.94
C HIS A 45 7.34 -13.00 19.52
N LYS A 46 6.93 -13.81 20.50
CA LYS A 46 6.24 -15.09 20.24
C LYS A 46 4.95 -14.88 19.44
N ILE A 47 4.14 -13.90 19.83
CA ILE A 47 2.89 -13.59 19.13
C ILE A 47 3.15 -13.07 17.72
N MET A 48 4.14 -12.19 17.54
CA MET A 48 4.53 -11.71 16.21
C MET A 48 4.93 -12.86 15.29
N LYS A 49 5.70 -13.82 15.81
CA LYS A 49 6.08 -15.04 15.08
C LYS A 49 4.85 -15.89 14.73
N LEU A 50 3.99 -16.16 15.71
CA LEU A 50 2.75 -16.94 15.52
C LEU A 50 1.82 -16.32 14.47
N ILE A 51 1.63 -15.01 14.50
CA ILE A 51 0.81 -14.28 13.52
C ILE A 51 1.42 -14.42 12.13
N ARG A 52 2.74 -14.26 11.99
CA ARG A 52 3.44 -14.39 10.71
C ARG A 52 3.30 -15.80 10.14
N GLU A 53 3.53 -16.82 10.96
CA GLU A 53 3.43 -18.23 10.56
C GLU A 53 2.01 -18.61 10.17
N THR A 54 1.01 -18.18 10.94
CA THR A 54 -0.40 -18.46 10.65
C THR A 54 -0.82 -17.80 9.35
N LYS A 55 -0.47 -16.53 9.17
CA LYS A 55 -0.77 -15.79 7.94
C LYS A 55 -0.14 -16.47 6.73
N ASN A 56 1.14 -16.85 6.82
CA ASN A 56 1.84 -17.55 5.75
C ASN A 56 1.20 -18.90 5.42
N SER A 57 0.88 -19.70 6.44
CA SER A 57 0.24 -21.01 6.27
C SER A 57 -1.14 -20.89 5.60
N TYR A 58 -1.95 -19.94 6.06
CA TYR A 58 -3.27 -19.68 5.48
C TYR A 58 -3.18 -19.30 4.00
N TYR A 59 -2.37 -18.29 3.65
CA TYR A 59 -2.30 -17.86 2.26
C TYR A 59 -1.62 -18.90 1.36
N LYS A 60 -0.66 -19.66 1.87
CA LYS A 60 -0.11 -20.82 1.15
C LYS A 60 -1.21 -21.80 0.76
N LYS A 61 -2.09 -22.17 1.71
CA LYS A 61 -3.23 -23.06 1.44
C LYS A 61 -4.21 -22.48 0.42
N GLU A 62 -4.51 -21.18 0.50
CA GLU A 62 -5.38 -20.53 -0.48
C GLU A 62 -4.74 -20.47 -1.88
N PHE A 63 -3.43 -20.24 -1.97
CA PHE A 63 -2.70 -20.30 -3.23
C PHE A 63 -2.73 -21.71 -3.84
N ASP A 64 -2.46 -22.74 -3.03
CA ASP A 64 -2.51 -24.14 -3.46
C ASP A 64 -3.92 -24.53 -3.95
N LYS A 65 -4.97 -24.08 -3.24
CA LYS A 65 -6.39 -24.30 -3.59
C LYS A 65 -6.82 -23.64 -4.91
N TYR A 66 -6.18 -22.53 -5.28
CA TYR A 66 -6.42 -21.84 -6.55
C TYR A 66 -5.40 -22.19 -7.63
N SER A 67 -4.53 -23.19 -7.40
CA SER A 67 -3.70 -23.78 -8.43
C SER A 67 -4.61 -24.30 -9.58
N GLY A 68 -4.31 -23.89 -10.81
CA GLY A 68 -5.14 -24.15 -11.99
C GLY A 68 -6.38 -23.25 -12.16
N LYS A 69 -6.60 -22.25 -11.29
CA LYS A 69 -7.72 -21.28 -11.38
C LYS A 69 -7.18 -19.84 -11.48
N PRO A 70 -6.60 -19.43 -12.64
CA PRO A 70 -5.86 -18.18 -12.77
C PRO A 70 -6.68 -16.94 -12.39
N LYS A 71 -7.97 -16.87 -12.77
CA LYS A 71 -8.84 -15.74 -12.39
C LYS A 71 -9.00 -15.59 -10.86
N LYS A 72 -9.12 -16.70 -10.13
CA LYS A 72 -9.26 -16.68 -8.67
C LYS A 72 -7.92 -16.34 -7.99
N LEU A 73 -6.82 -16.86 -8.53
CA LEU A 73 -5.47 -16.54 -8.10
C LEU A 73 -5.17 -15.03 -8.23
N TRP A 74 -5.51 -14.44 -9.39
CA TRP A 74 -5.35 -13.01 -9.63
C TRP A 74 -6.22 -12.15 -8.71
N ASN A 75 -7.46 -12.56 -8.44
CA ASN A 75 -8.31 -11.86 -7.46
C ASN A 75 -7.70 -11.88 -6.05
N LEU A 76 -7.21 -13.04 -5.60
CA LEU A 76 -6.52 -13.17 -4.31
C LEU A 76 -5.28 -12.28 -4.24
N LEU A 77 -4.48 -12.25 -5.31
CA LEU A 77 -3.30 -11.39 -5.42
C LEU A 77 -3.67 -9.90 -5.33
N ASN A 78 -4.71 -9.47 -6.05
CA ASN A 78 -5.18 -8.08 -6.04
C ASN A 78 -5.65 -7.64 -4.65
N ILE A 79 -6.36 -8.50 -3.93
CA ILE A 79 -6.78 -8.26 -2.53
C ILE A 79 -5.54 -8.10 -1.64
N LEU A 80 -4.56 -9.01 -1.76
CA LEU A 80 -3.35 -9.03 -0.93
C LEU A 80 -2.42 -7.84 -1.15
N THR A 81 -2.26 -7.44 -2.41
CA THR A 81 -1.39 -6.34 -2.81
C THR A 81 -2.03 -4.98 -2.57
N ASN A 82 -3.31 -4.95 -2.15
CA ASN A 82 -4.12 -3.74 -2.03
C ASN A 82 -3.92 -2.84 -3.26
N ASN A 83 -3.87 -3.48 -4.43
CA ASN A 83 -3.65 -2.82 -5.70
C ASN A 83 -4.96 -2.13 -6.08
N LYS A 84 -5.29 -1.08 -5.30
CA LYS A 84 -6.32 -0.13 -5.65
C LYS A 84 -5.78 0.53 -6.89
N PHE A 85 -6.25 0.08 -8.06
CA PHE A 85 -6.11 0.84 -9.28
C PHE A 85 -6.49 2.27 -8.92
N LYS A 86 -5.52 3.18 -8.91
CA LYS A 86 -5.81 4.60 -8.76
C LYS A 86 -6.66 4.92 -9.98
N GLN A 87 -7.97 5.00 -9.79
CA GLN A 87 -8.96 5.05 -10.86
C GLN A 87 -8.90 6.34 -11.69
N ARG A 88 -7.95 7.23 -11.42
CA ARG A 88 -7.76 8.48 -12.15
C ARG A 88 -6.40 8.46 -12.83
N CYS A 89 -6.43 8.19 -14.13
CA CYS A 89 -5.28 8.35 -15.02
C CYS A 89 -5.01 9.84 -15.28
N ALA A 90 -6.05 10.69 -15.26
CA ALA A 90 -5.96 12.12 -15.47
C ALA A 90 -6.06 12.92 -14.15
N PRO A 91 -5.34 14.04 -14.02
CA PRO A 91 -5.53 14.97 -12.92
C PRO A 91 -6.97 15.53 -12.95
N PRO A 92 -7.57 15.82 -11.78
CA PRO A 92 -8.98 16.26 -11.70
C PRO A 92 -9.21 17.68 -12.20
N LYS A 93 -8.15 18.48 -12.31
CA LYS A 93 -8.17 19.85 -12.82
C LYS A 93 -6.80 20.24 -13.35
N LEU A 94 -6.79 21.11 -14.35
CA LEU A 94 -5.60 21.73 -14.91
C LEU A 94 -5.86 23.23 -15.09
N ILE A 95 -4.90 24.08 -14.73
CA ILE A 95 -4.99 25.53 -14.95
C ILE A 95 -4.07 25.88 -16.10
N VAL A 96 -4.64 26.42 -17.18
CA VAL A 96 -3.89 26.90 -18.35
C VAL A 96 -4.33 28.32 -18.63
N ASN A 97 -3.39 29.27 -18.71
CA ASN A 97 -3.68 30.68 -18.99
C ASN A 97 -4.76 31.28 -18.07
N SER A 98 -4.75 30.90 -16.79
CA SER A 98 -5.74 31.29 -15.76
C SER A 98 -7.16 30.74 -15.99
N ILE A 99 -7.34 29.80 -16.90
CA ILE A 99 -8.60 29.07 -17.13
C ILE A 99 -8.50 27.70 -16.47
N GLU A 100 -9.51 27.35 -15.66
CA GLU A 100 -9.64 26.03 -15.05
C GLU A 100 -10.30 25.06 -16.02
N VAL A 101 -9.59 23.98 -16.34
CA VAL A 101 -10.05 22.89 -17.19
C VAL A 101 -10.26 21.65 -16.32
N THR A 102 -11.49 21.14 -16.32
CA THR A 102 -11.87 19.95 -15.53
C THR A 102 -12.25 18.75 -16.41
N ASP A 103 -12.43 18.95 -17.71
CA ASP A 103 -12.75 17.86 -18.63
C ASP A 103 -11.51 16.98 -18.91
N PRO A 104 -11.57 15.65 -18.65
CA PRO A 104 -10.42 14.77 -18.85
C PRO A 104 -9.91 14.70 -20.30
N HIS A 105 -10.79 14.82 -21.30
CA HIS A 105 -10.37 14.79 -22.70
C HIS A 105 -9.62 16.07 -23.07
N GLU A 106 -10.11 17.23 -22.65
CA GLU A 106 -9.41 18.50 -22.82
C GLU A 106 -8.06 18.52 -22.11
N ILE A 107 -7.99 18.03 -20.87
CA ILE A 107 -6.73 17.90 -20.12
C ILE A 107 -5.71 17.06 -20.91
N CYS A 108 -6.11 15.90 -21.40
CA CYS A 108 -5.24 15.04 -22.22
C CYS A 108 -4.80 15.74 -23.51
N ASN A 109 -5.70 16.45 -24.20
CA ASN A 109 -5.36 17.20 -25.41
C ASN A 109 -4.35 18.32 -25.15
N ILE A 110 -4.48 19.03 -24.01
CA ILE A 110 -3.51 20.06 -23.60
C ILE A 110 -2.14 19.44 -23.36
N PHE A 111 -2.07 18.32 -22.61
CA PHE A 111 -0.80 17.62 -22.38
C PHE A 111 -0.19 17.13 -23.69
N ASN A 112 -0.99 16.52 -24.57
CA ASN A 112 -0.54 16.05 -25.88
C ASN A 112 0.02 17.21 -26.71
N LYS A 113 -0.68 18.34 -26.75
CA LYS A 113 -0.22 19.53 -27.45
C LYS A 113 1.09 20.03 -26.87
N PHE A 114 1.17 20.24 -25.56
CA PHE A 114 2.37 20.72 -24.89
C PHE A 114 3.59 19.85 -25.19
N PHE A 115 3.49 18.54 -24.97
CA PHE A 115 4.63 17.64 -25.16
C PHE A 115 4.98 17.41 -26.63
N ALA A 116 4.03 17.52 -27.56
CA ALA A 116 4.31 17.48 -28.99
C ALA A 116 4.99 18.76 -29.50
N THR A 117 4.66 19.93 -28.95
CA THR A 117 5.15 21.22 -29.45
C THR A 117 6.40 21.74 -28.74
N ILE A 118 6.67 21.32 -27.51
CA ILE A 118 7.80 21.87 -26.73
C ILE A 118 9.16 21.54 -27.34
N GLY A 119 9.30 20.37 -27.99
CA GLY A 119 10.54 19.97 -28.65
C GLY A 119 10.95 20.91 -29.78
N PRO A 120 10.11 21.09 -30.82
CA PRO A 120 10.37 22.06 -31.88
C PRO A 120 10.57 23.49 -31.35
N TYR A 121 9.71 23.93 -30.42
CA TYR A 121 9.81 25.26 -29.83
C TYR A 121 11.17 25.52 -29.17
N LEU A 122 11.67 24.57 -28.38
CA LEU A 122 12.98 24.71 -27.73
C LEU A 122 14.13 24.64 -28.74
N ALA A 123 13.99 23.88 -29.83
CA ALA A 123 15.00 23.80 -30.87
C ALA A 123 15.15 25.14 -31.61
N ASP A 124 14.04 25.84 -31.87
CA ASP A 124 14.02 27.14 -32.53
C ASP A 124 14.65 28.26 -31.67
N GLU A 125 14.60 28.12 -30.33
CA GLU A 125 15.21 29.05 -29.38
C GLU A 125 16.74 28.86 -29.23
N ILE A 126 17.33 27.82 -29.85
CA ILE A 126 18.78 27.58 -29.79
C ILE A 126 19.51 28.60 -30.69
N PRO A 127 20.43 29.43 -30.15
CA PRO A 127 21.15 30.42 -30.95
C PRO A 127 22.04 29.79 -32.03
N ILE A 128 21.95 30.32 -33.26
CA ILE A 128 22.64 29.83 -34.49
C ILE A 128 24.18 29.87 -34.39
N GLN A 129 24.75 30.56 -33.40
CA GLN A 129 26.20 30.69 -33.19
C GLN A 129 26.98 29.36 -33.03
N PHE A 130 26.30 28.22 -32.88
CA PHE A 130 26.92 26.88 -32.86
C PHE A 130 26.74 26.08 -34.18
N HIS A 131 26.22 26.68 -35.26
CA HIS A 131 25.90 26.00 -36.53
C HIS A 131 26.84 26.35 -37.71
N VAL A 132 28.01 26.96 -37.46
CA VAL A 132 29.01 27.22 -38.51
C VAL A 132 30.08 26.12 -38.49
N ASN A 133 29.95 25.17 -39.42
CA ASN A 133 31.05 24.32 -39.90
C ASN A 133 31.39 24.75 -41.33
#